data_AF-A0A836BL33-F1
#
_entry.id   AF-A0A836BL33-F1
#
_cell.length_a   1.000
_cell.length_b   1.000
_cell.length_c   1.000
_cell.angle_alpha   90.00
_cell.angle_beta   90.00
_cell.angle_gamma   90.00
#
_symmetry.space_group_name_H-M   'P 1'
#
loop_
_entity.id
_entity.type
_entity.pdbx_description
1 polymer ?
#
loop_
_entity_poly.entity_id
_entity_poly.type
_entity_poly.pdbx_seq_one_letter_code
_entity_poly.pdbx_strand_id
1 'polypeptide(L)' 'MLLLKLGGSVITNKEKPLSARTKTIDNIVSKLKRIDEPIVIVHGGGSYGHYWSVKFGMHTKPAKYDNKGVAIVK' A
#
# COMPACT_ATOMS: atom_id res chain seq x y z
N MET A 1 20.46 -9.23 3.11
CA MET A 1 19.45 -8.39 2.44
C MET A 1 18.07 -8.96 2.76
N LEU A 2 17.15 -8.14 3.24
CA LEU A 2 15.81 -8.53 3.68
C LEU A 2 14.75 -7.89 2.78
N LEU A 3 13.73 -8.66 2.42
CA LEU A 3 12.54 -8.17 1.72
C LEU A 3 11.35 -8.23 2.69
N LEU A 4 10.76 -7.08 2.97
CA LEU A 4 9.62 -6.96 3.88
C LEU A 4 8.40 -6.40 3.16
N LYS A 5 7.25 -7.07 3.26
CA LYS A 5 5.97 -6.56 2.76
C LYS A 5 5.05 -6.13 3.92
N LEU A 6 4.74 -4.85 3.98
CA LEU A 6 3.74 -4.31 4.91
C LEU A 6 2.35 -4.35 4.27
N GLY A 7 1.45 -5.15 4.84
CA GLY A 7 0.07 -5.19 4.39
C GLY A 7 -0.60 -3.82 4.52
N GLY A 8 -1.35 -3.38 3.51
CA GLY A 8 -2.04 -2.08 3.55
C GLY A 8 -3.01 -1.94 4.74
N SER A 9 -3.57 -3.05 5.23
CA SER A 9 -4.40 -3.09 6.46
C SER A 9 -3.63 -2.77 7.75
N VAL A 10 -2.32 -3.01 7.77
CA VAL A 10 -1.46 -2.73 8.93
C VAL A 10 -1.14 -1.24 9.00
N ILE A 11 -0.90 -0.61 7.85
CA ILE A 11 -0.45 0.79 7.76
C ILE A 11 -1.55 1.79 7.43
N THR A 12 -2.78 1.33 7.16
CA THR A 12 -3.94 2.20 6.87
C THR A 12 -5.21 1.72 7.56
N ASN A 13 -6.20 2.60 7.71
CA ASN A 13 -7.57 2.22 8.05
C ASN A 13 -8.38 2.06 6.75
N LYS A 14 -8.71 0.82 6.35
CA LYS A 14 -9.49 0.53 5.12
C LYS A 14 -10.91 1.09 5.13
N GLU A 15 -11.48 1.33 6.30
CA GLU A 15 -12.84 1.87 6.44
C GLU A 15 -12.88 3.39 6.22
N LYS A 16 -11.74 4.08 6.37
CA LYS A 16 -11.62 5.52 6.16
C LYS A 16 -10.72 5.82 4.96
N PRO A 17 -11.24 6.48 3.90
CA PRO A 17 -10.44 6.83 2.72
C PRO A 17 -9.20 7.63 3.10
N LEU A 18 -8.08 7.35 2.43
CA LEU A 18 -6.82 8.12 2.58
C LEU A 18 -6.33 8.22 4.03
N SER A 19 -6.60 7.20 4.84
CA SER A 19 -6.31 7.22 6.28
C SER A 19 -5.12 6.33 6.62
N ALA A 20 -3.98 6.95 6.88
CA ALA A 20 -2.76 6.27 7.34
C ALA A 20 -2.79 6.04 8.86
N ARG A 21 -2.26 4.90 9.32
CA ARG A 21 -2.03 4.60 10.74
C ARG A 21 -0.63 5.08 11.13
N THR A 22 -0.42 6.40 11.18
CA THR A 22 0.91 7.02 11.39
C THR A 22 1.63 6.45 12.61
N LYS A 23 0.97 6.37 13.76
CA LYS A 23 1.54 5.75 14.98
C LYS A 23 2.04 4.31 14.76
N THR A 24 1.30 3.50 13.99
CA THR A 24 1.71 2.12 13.66
C THR A 24 2.91 2.12 12.73
N ILE A 25 2.93 3.01 11.74
CA ILE A 25 4.06 3.18 10.81
C ILE A 25 5.32 3.57 11.58
N ASP A 26 5.24 4.58 12.45
CA ASP A 26 6.37 5.06 13.26
C ASP A 26 6.94 3.94 14.14
N ASN A 27 6.07 3.14 14.77
CA ASN A 27 6.46 2.00 15.59
C ASN A 27 7.10 0.86 14.79
N ILE A 28 6.70 0.66 13.53
CA ILE A 28 7.34 -0.33 12.65
C ILE A 28 8.72 0.18 12.25
N VAL A 29 8.79 1.42 11.76
CA VAL A 29 10.04 2.03 11.28
C VAL A 29 11.08 2.10 12.41
N SER A 30 10.69 2.42 13.64
CA SER A 30 11.61 2.47 14.78
C SER A 30 12.25 1.12 15.11
N LYS A 31 11.57 -0.01 14.82
CA LYS A 31 12.12 -1.36 14.95
C LYS A 31 13.01 -1.71 13.77
N LEU A 32 12.58 -1.38 12.55
CA LEU A 32 13.36 -1.66 11.33
C LEU A 32 14.69 -0.90 11.29
N LYS A 33 14.76 0.28 11.90
CA LYS A 33 16.01 1.06 12.04
C LYS A 33 17.12 0.35 12.82
N ARG A 34 16.82 -0.73 13.56
CA ARG A 34 17.79 -1.48 14.37
C ARG A 34 18.40 -2.69 13.65
N ILE A 35 18.05 -2.87 12.38
CA ILE A 35 18.47 -3.98 11.55
C ILE A 35 19.62 -3.48 10.67
N ASP A 36 20.77 -4.17 10.71
CA ASP A 36 21.98 -3.75 10.00
C ASP A 36 22.10 -4.35 8.58
N GLU A 37 21.14 -5.18 8.18
CA GLU A 37 21.06 -5.72 6.83
C GLU A 37 20.33 -4.77 5.86
N PRO A 38 20.73 -4.68 4.58
CA PRO A 38 19.98 -3.93 3.58
C PRO A 38 18.52 -4.39 3.47
N ILE A 39 17.56 -3.47 3.52
CA ILE A 39 16.12 -3.78 3.51
C ILE A 39 15.46 -3.19 2.26
N VAL A 40 14.68 -4.02 1.56
CA VAL A 40 13.69 -3.59 0.58
C VAL A 40 12.31 -3.65 1.23
N ILE A 41 11.60 -2.53 1.26
CA ILE A 41 10.24 -2.45 1.83
C ILE A 41 9.24 -2.31 0.69
N VAL A 42 8.28 -3.23 0.66
CA VAL A 42 7.07 -3.16 -0.17
C VAL A 42 5.90 -2.87 0.76
N HIS A 43 4.93 -2.07 0.30
CA HIS A 43 3.70 -1.87 1.07
C HIS A 43 2.45 -2.03 0.20
N GLY A 44 1.35 -2.45 0.82
CA GLY A 44 0.04 -2.45 0.16
C GLY A 44 -0.56 -1.05 0.09
N GLY A 45 -1.44 -0.81 -0.89
CA GLY A 45 -2.12 0.48 -1.07
C GLY A 45 -3.15 0.81 0.01
N GLY A 46 -3.68 -0.17 0.75
CA GLY A 46 -4.58 0.09 1.87
C GLY A 46 -5.79 0.95 1.47
N SER A 47 -6.19 1.90 2.32
CA SER A 47 -7.25 2.87 2.01
C SER A 47 -6.92 3.89 0.92
N TYR A 48 -5.67 3.94 0.46
CA TYR A 48 -5.26 4.77 -0.68
C TYR A 48 -5.43 4.05 -2.01
N GLY A 49 -5.43 2.71 -2.03
CA GLY A 49 -5.70 1.92 -3.25
C GLY A 49 -7.09 1.33 -3.26
N HIS A 50 -7.47 0.64 -2.19
CA HIS A 50 -8.73 -0.11 -2.10
C HIS A 50 -9.94 0.79 -2.26
N TYR A 51 -9.95 1.97 -1.61
CA TYR A 51 -11.06 2.90 -1.70
C TYR A 51 -11.36 3.32 -3.15
N TRP A 52 -10.34 3.76 -3.89
CA TRP A 52 -10.50 4.15 -5.30
C TRP A 52 -10.81 2.97 -6.21
N SER A 53 -10.20 1.81 -5.94
CA SER A 53 -10.48 0.58 -6.68
C SER A 53 -11.93 0.14 -6.57
N VAL A 54 -12.54 0.31 -5.39
CA VAL A 54 -13.98 0.05 -5.19
C VAL A 54 -14.82 1.17 -5.81
N LYS A 55 -14.52 2.43 -5.50
CA LYS A 55 -15.28 3.60 -5.96
C LYS A 55 -15.40 3.67 -7.48
N PHE A 56 -14.35 3.31 -8.20
CA PHE A 56 -14.31 3.35 -9.66
C PHE A 56 -14.36 1.96 -10.33
N GLY A 57 -14.71 0.90 -9.59
CA GLY A 57 -14.92 -0.43 -10.18
C GLY A 57 -13.69 -1.09 -10.81
N MET A 58 -12.47 -0.71 -10.40
CA MET A 58 -11.20 -1.16 -10.99
C MET A 58 -10.87 -2.65 -10.76
N HIS A 59 -11.64 -3.34 -9.93
CA HIS A 59 -11.39 -4.73 -9.50
C HIS A 59 -12.29 -5.75 -10.21
N THR A 60 -13.13 -5.31 -11.14
CA THR A 60 -14.20 -6.14 -11.70
C THR A 60 -13.71 -7.09 -12.79
N LYS A 61 -12.72 -6.71 -13.61
CA LYS A 61 -12.10 -7.53 -14.68
C LYS A 61 -10.65 -7.11 -14.95
N PRO A 62 -9.77 -8.02 -15.40
CA PRO A 62 -8.47 -7.64 -15.94
C PRO A 62 -8.67 -6.69 -17.13
N ALA A 63 -8.15 -5.47 -17.03
CA ALA A 63 -8.09 -4.55 -18.15
C ALA A 63 -6.67 -4.56 -18.72
N LYS A 64 -6.55 -4.42 -20.05
CA LYS A 64 -5.26 -4.15 -20.67
C LYS A 64 -4.90 -2.71 -20.35
N TYR A 65 -3.84 -2.53 -19.56
CA TYR A 65 -3.26 -1.23 -19.27
C TYR A 65 -2.08 -0.99 -20.20
N ASP A 66 -1.78 0.28 -20.45
CA ASP A 66 -0.56 0.68 -21.13
C ASP A 66 0.67 0.16 -20.35
N ASN A 67 1.72 -0.26 -21.04
CA ASN A 67 2.95 -0.78 -20.42
C ASN A 67 3.66 0.26 -19.52
N LYS A 68 3.31 1.54 -19.63
CA LYS A 68 3.70 2.62 -18.70
C LYS A 68 3.10 2.44 -17.29
N GLY A 69 2.11 1.56 -17.11
CA GLY A 69 1.50 1.27 -15.81
C GLY A 69 0.55 2.35 -15.31
N VAL A 70 0.03 3.21 -16.20
CA VAL A 70 -0.93 4.27 -15.84
C VAL A 70 -2.36 3.79 -16.12
N ALA A 71 -3.19 3.78 -15.09
CA ALA A 71 -4.63 3.52 -15.22
C ALA A 71 -5.39 4.86 -15.20
N ILE A 72 -6.00 5.24 -16.32
CA ILE A 72 -6.94 6.37 -16.39
C ILE A 72 -8.33 5.81 -16.15
N VAL A 73 -8.97 6.25 -15.07
CA VAL A 73 -10.30 5.78 -14.69
C VAL A 73 -11.25 6.97 -14.74
N LYS A 74 -12.29 6.87 -15.58
CA LYS A 74 -13.32 7.89 -15.80
C LYS A 74 -14.47 7.72 -14.82
#